data_AF-A4AAF0-F1
#
_entry.id   AF-A4AAF0-F1
#
_cell.length_a   1.000
_cell.length_b   1.000
_cell.length_c   1.000
_cell.angle_alpha   90.00
_cell.angle_beta   90.00
_cell.angle_gamma   90.00
#
_symmetry.space_group_name_H-M   'P 1'
#
loop_
_entity.id
_entity.type
_entity.pdbx_description
1 polymer ?
#
loop_
_entity_poly.entity_id
_entity_poly.type
_entity_poly.pdbx_seq_one_letter_code
_entity_poly.pdbx_strand_id
1 'polypeptide(L)'
;MSGLVLNALYDIGQFSNVTPYFLLGYGRASVDTKYDFPNRGRAEIDGSSEIIQAGFGADIFFDERTTFDVKYRFRRAGLNAGGLDADIDAHILERGIRYAF
;
A
#
# COMPACT_ATOMS: atom_id res chain seq x y z
N MET A 1 -2.04 -12.58 5.40
CA MET A 1 -1.25 -11.92 4.33
C MET A 1 -0.31 -10.92 4.97
N SER A 2 0.99 -11.09 4.78
CA SER A 2 2.02 -10.13 5.21
C SER A 2 2.76 -9.63 3.97
N GLY A 3 3.00 -8.33 3.89
CA GLY A 3 3.69 -7.74 2.76
C GLY A 3 4.50 -6.52 3.17
N LEU A 4 5.61 -6.32 2.46
CA LEU A 4 6.48 -5.17 2.62
C LEU A 4 6.47 -4.39 1.32
N VAL A 5 6.25 -3.08 1.42
CA VAL A 5 6.31 -2.16 0.29
C VAL A 5 7.26 -1.04 0.65
N LEU A 6 8.31 -0.89 -0.14
CA LEU A 6 9.20 0.25 -0.07
C LEU A 6 8.57 1.39 -0.87
N ASN A 7 8.54 2.59 -0.28
CA ASN A 7 8.03 3.79 -0.94
C ASN A 7 9.14 4.83 -1.04
N ALA A 8 9.38 5.30 -2.27
CA ALA A 8 10.12 6.52 -2.51
C ALA A 8 9.10 7.67 -2.63
N LEU A 9 9.31 8.72 -1.85
CA LEU A 9 8.53 9.94 -1.89
C LEU A 9 9.40 11.07 -2.43
N TYR A 10 8.80 11.93 -3.25
CA TYR A 10 9.43 13.13 -3.77
C TYR A 10 8.56 14.34 -3.44
N ASP A 11 9.06 15.22 -2.59
CA ASP A 11 8.41 16.48 -2.23
C ASP A 11 8.61 17.49 -3.37
N ILE A 12 7.51 18.03 -3.87
CA ILE A 12 7.51 18.97 -5.01
C ILE A 12 7.99 20.36 -4.57
N GLY A 13 7.91 20.63 -3.26
CA GLY A 13 8.27 21.90 -2.63
C GLY A 13 7.31 22.22 -1.48
N GLN A 14 7.69 23.16 -0.62
CA GLN A 14 6.85 23.60 0.49
C GLN A 14 6.15 24.90 0.12
N PHE A 15 4.82 24.89 0.16
CA PHE A 15 3.97 26.06 -0.10
C PHE A 15 3.23 26.43 1.18
N SER A 16 3.78 27.39 1.94
CA SER A 16 3.30 27.73 3.28
C SER A 16 3.38 26.51 4.22
N ASN A 17 2.24 26.02 4.70
CA ASN A 17 2.10 24.86 5.57
C ASN A 17 1.68 23.59 4.82
N VAL A 18 1.82 23.55 3.49
CA VAL A 18 1.46 22.39 2.67
C VAL A 18 2.65 21.96 1.81
N THR A 19 3.00 20.68 1.88
CA THR A 19 4.02 20.04 1.03
C THR A 19 3.36 18.95 0.18
N PRO A 20 3.04 19.23 -1.09
CA PRO A 20 2.61 18.21 -2.03
C PRO A 20 3.78 17.31 -2.44
N TYR A 21 3.49 16.03 -2.67
CA TYR A 21 4.49 15.03 -3.02
C TYR A 21 3.96 13.98 -4.00
N PHE A 22 4.88 13.33 -4.71
CA PHE A 22 4.62 12.11 -5.48
C PHE A 22 5.16 10.90 -4.72
N LEU A 23 4.54 9.74 -4.94
CA LEU A 23 5.01 8.47 -4.40
C LEU A 23 5.12 7.42 -5.51
N LEU A 24 6.21 6.65 -5.45
CA LEU A 24 6.39 5.41 -6.20
C LEU A 24 6.81 4.33 -5.22
N GLY A 25 6.25 3.13 -5.37
CA GLY A 25 6.56 2.03 -4.48
C GLY A 25 6.61 0.69 -5.19
N TYR A 26 7.50 -0.15 -4.69
CA TYR A 26 7.61 -1.54 -5.09
C TYR A 26 7.66 -2.41 -3.83
N GLY A 27 7.02 -3.57 -3.89
CA GLY A 27 6.96 -4.47 -2.75
C GLY A 27 6.63 -5.89 -3.14
N ARG A 28 6.68 -6.75 -2.13
CA ARG A 28 6.26 -8.15 -2.23
C ARG A 28 5.39 -8.50 -1.05
N ALA A 29 4.32 -9.23 -1.31
CA ALA A 29 3.47 -9.83 -0.30
C ALA A 29 3.47 -11.34 -0.42
N SER A 30 3.37 -12.01 0.72
CA SER A 30 3.11 -13.45 0.80
C SER A 30 1.66 -13.66 1.22
N VAL A 31 0.99 -14.55 0.49
CA VAL A 31 -0.36 -15.00 0.80
C VAL A 31 -0.24 -16.44 1.28
N ASP A 32 -0.49 -16.64 2.58
CA ASP A 32 -0.80 -17.94 3.17
C ASP A 32 -2.26 -17.81 3.63
N THR A 33 -3.14 -18.52 2.94
CA THR A 33 -4.55 -18.59 3.33
C THR A 33 -5.00 -20.05 3.39
N LYS A 34 -5.51 -20.42 4.56
CA LYS A 34 -6.07 -21.74 4.83
C LYS A 34 -7.59 -21.63 4.88
N TYR A 35 -8.27 -22.35 4.00
CA TYR A 35 -9.73 -22.47 4.00
C TYR A 35 -10.14 -23.90 4.38
N ASP A 36 -10.88 -24.03 5.47
CA ASP A 36 -11.48 -25.29 5.88
C ASP A 36 -12.88 -25.41 5.27
N PHE A 37 -13.04 -26.36 4.35
CA PHE A 37 -14.34 -26.67 3.77
C PHE A 37 -14.97 -27.83 4.54
N PRO A 38 -16.19 -27.66 5.09
CA PRO A 38 -16.84 -28.66 5.95
C PRO A 38 -16.90 -30.08 5.37
N ASN A 39 -16.89 -30.21 4.03
CA ASN A 39 -17.02 -31.49 3.32
C ASN A 39 -15.94 -31.74 2.24
N ARG A 40 -14.91 -30.87 2.12
CA ARG A 40 -13.87 -31.01 1.07
C ARG A 40 -12.43 -31.04 1.62
N GLY A 41 -12.29 -31.06 2.94
CA GLY A 41 -10.98 -30.96 3.59
C GLY A 41 -10.43 -29.53 3.59
N ARG A 42 -9.15 -29.40 3.92
CA ARG A 42 -8.43 -28.13 4.02
C ARG A 42 -7.80 -27.78 2.67
N ALA A 43 -8.10 -26.61 2.15
CA ALA A 43 -7.37 -26.02 1.04
C ALA A 43 -6.34 -25.03 1.58
N GLU A 44 -5.09 -25.22 1.18
CA GLU A 44 -3.98 -24.32 1.50
C GLU A 44 -3.58 -23.61 0.20
N ILE A 45 -3.72 -22.29 0.20
CA ILE A 45 -3.33 -21.43 -0.91
C ILE A 45 -2.10 -20.67 -0.46
N ASP A 46 -0.95 -21.12 -0.94
CA ASP A 46 0.32 -20.45 -0.81
C ASP A 46 0.66 -19.72 -2.11
N GLY A 47 1.06 -18.47 -1.98
CA GLY A 47 1.41 -17.65 -3.11
C GLY A 47 2.22 -16.42 -2.73
N SER A 48 2.74 -15.76 -3.76
CA SER A 48 3.41 -14.48 -3.61
C SER A 48 2.85 -13.48 -4.60
N SER A 49 2.94 -12.21 -4.23
CA SER A 49 2.49 -11.12 -5.07
C SER A 49 3.52 -10.03 -5.15
N GLU A 50 3.81 -9.59 -6.37
CA GLU A 50 4.58 -8.38 -6.63
C GLU A 50 3.65 -7.18 -6.66
N ILE A 51 4.04 -6.12 -5.96
CA ILE A 51 3.22 -4.92 -5.77
C ILE A 51 3.96 -3.75 -6.39
N ILE A 52 3.29 -3.05 -7.30
CA ILE A 52 3.72 -1.74 -7.80
C ILE A 52 2.67 -0.74 -7.38
N GLN A 53 3.10 0.42 -6.87
CA GLN A 53 2.20 1.50 -6.55
C GLN A 53 2.75 2.85 -6.96
N ALA A 54 1.84 3.75 -7.31
CA ALA A 54 2.14 5.11 -7.67
C ALA A 54 1.03 6.02 -7.14
N GLY A 55 1.35 7.28 -6.87
CA GLY A 55 0.36 8.18 -6.30
C GLY A 55 0.91 9.57 -6.03
N PHE A 56 0.06 10.37 -5.40
CA PHE A 56 0.33 11.74 -5.02
C PHE A 56 -0.40 12.05 -3.72
N GLY A 57 0.14 13.00 -2.97
CA GLY A 57 -0.45 13.43 -1.71
C GLY A 57 0.00 14.82 -1.32
N ALA A 58 -0.46 15.25 -0.15
CA ALA A 58 -0.06 16.48 0.47
C ALA A 58 0.04 16.30 1.98
N ASP A 59 1.17 16.74 2.52
CA ASP A 59 1.41 16.87 3.95
C ASP A 59 1.02 18.30 4.37
N ILE A 60 0.08 18.43 5.30
CA ILE A 60 -0.39 19.70 5.87
C ILE A 60 0.14 19.81 7.30
N PHE A 61 1.04 20.75 7.54
CA PHE A 61 1.69 20.95 8.82
C PHE A 61 0.79 21.80 9.73
N PHE A 62 0.47 21.28 10.91
CA PHE A 62 -0.19 22.05 11.97
C PHE A 62 0.82 22.72 12.89
N ASP A 63 1.89 22.00 13.21
CA ASP A 63 3.02 22.45 14.03
C ASP A 63 4.30 21.71 13.59
N GLU A 64 5.40 21.90 14.32
CA GLU A 64 6.71 21.31 14.01
C GLU A 64 6.75 19.77 14.11
N ARG A 65 5.74 19.15 14.74
CA ARG A 65 5.69 17.70 15.01
C ARG A 65 4.47 17.02 14.42
N THR A 66 3.39 17.77 14.16
CA THR A 66 2.09 17.23 13.76
C THR A 66 1.78 17.58 12.31
N THR A 67 1.58 16.55 11.50
CA THR A 67 1.25 16.67 10.08
C THR A 67 -0.02 15.89 9.77
N PHE A 68 -0.96 16.50 9.05
CA PHE A 68 -2.06 15.78 8.41
C PHE A 68 -1.65 15.38 6.99
N ASP A 69 -1.61 14.08 6.73
CA ASP A 69 -1.30 13.51 5.43
C ASP A 69 -2.59 13.12 4.73
N VAL A 70 -2.77 13.56 3.48
CA VAL A 70 -3.83 13.08 2.58
C VAL A 70 -3.19 12.63 1.28
N LYS A 71 -3.51 11.42 0.84
CA LYS A 71 -2.92 10.86 -0.38
C LYS A 71 -3.84 9.93 -1.12
N TYR A 72 -3.64 9.94 -2.43
CA TYR A 72 -4.20 8.98 -3.35
C TYR A 72 -3.08 8.09 -3.88
N ARG A 73 -3.32 6.78 -3.95
CA ARG A 73 -2.42 5.84 -4.64
C ARG A 73 -3.20 4.81 -5.44
N PHE A 74 -2.67 4.52 -6.62
CA PHE A 74 -2.97 3.33 -7.38
C PHE A 74 -1.99 2.22 -6.96
N ARG A 75 -2.51 1.01 -6.78
CA ARG A 75 -1.72 -0.18 -6.47
C ARG A 75 -2.15 -1.30 -7.41
N ARG A 76 -1.17 -1.91 -8.08
CA ARG A 76 -1.34 -3.15 -8.81
C ARG A 76 -0.57 -4.26 -8.09
N ALA A 77 -1.22 -5.39 -7.88
CA ALA A 77 -0.64 -6.57 -7.26
C ALA A 77 -0.95 -7.79 -8.13
N GLY A 78 0.07 -8.38 -8.75
CA GLY A 78 -0.07 -9.66 -9.46
C GLY A 78 0.05 -10.78 -8.46
N LEU A 79 -0.99 -11.57 -8.24
CA LEU A 79 -1.05 -12.68 -7.30
C LEU A 79 -0.86 -14.00 -8.05
N ASN A 80 0.17 -14.75 -7.68
CA ASN A 80 0.41 -16.10 -8.17
C ASN A 80 0.28 -17.06 -6.99
N ALA A 81 -0.82 -17.83 -6.92
CA ALA A 81 -1.11 -18.71 -5.79
C ALA A 81 -1.88 -19.97 -6.21
N GLY A 82 -1.38 -21.16 -5.87
CA GLY A 82 -2.12 -22.43 -6.07
C GLY A 82 -2.55 -22.74 -7.51
N GLY A 83 -1.82 -22.24 -8.53
CA GLY A 83 -2.19 -22.37 -9.95
C GLY A 83 -3.21 -21.35 -10.44
N LEU A 84 -3.52 -20.35 -9.62
CA LEU A 84 -4.36 -19.20 -9.96
C LEU A 84 -3.48 -17.96 -10.09
N ASP A 85 -3.54 -17.34 -11.26
CA ASP A 85 -2.91 -16.05 -11.55
C ASP A 85 -4.02 -14.99 -11.59
N ALA A 86 -3.93 -13.99 -10.72
CA ALA A 86 -4.92 -12.92 -10.64
C ALA A 86 -4.25 -11.56 -10.47
N ASP A 87 -4.71 -10.57 -11.22
CA ASP A 87 -4.33 -9.18 -11.02
C ASP A 87 -5.32 -8.49 -10.08
N ILE A 88 -4.79 -7.85 -9.04
CA ILE A 88 -5.56 -7.05 -8.09
C ILE A 88 -5.13 -5.60 -8.25
N ASP A 89 -6.03 -4.81 -8.83
CA ASP A 89 -5.88 -3.37 -8.95
C ASP A 89 -6.71 -2.65 -7.88
N ALA A 90 -6.12 -1.67 -7.21
CA ALA A 90 -6.76 -0.91 -6.15
C ALA A 90 -6.47 0.59 -6.29
N HIS A 91 -7.53 1.39 -6.15
CA HIS A 91 -7.44 2.84 -5.95
C HIS A 91 -7.69 3.13 -4.47
N ILE A 92 -6.71 3.73 -3.80
CA ILE A 92 -6.72 3.89 -2.36
C ILE A 92 -6.61 5.38 -2.05
N LEU A 93 -7.58 5.89 -1.30
CA LEU A 93 -7.52 7.21 -0.67
C LEU A 93 -7.20 7.00 0.81
N GLU A 94 -6.08 7.56 1.27
CA GLU A 94 -5.68 7.55 2.67
C GLU A 94 -5.63 8.95 3.24
N ARG A 95 -5.97 9.04 4.52
CA ARG A 95 -5.82 10.23 5.34
C ARG A 95 -5.36 9.83 6.73
N GLY A 96 -4.47 10.61 7.33
CA GLY A 96 -3.95 10.29 8.65
C GLY A 96 -3.21 11.45 9.30
N ILE A 97 -2.88 11.28 10.57
CA ILE A 97 -2.05 12.21 11.32
C ILE A 97 -0.70 11.53 11.56
N ARG A 98 0.39 12.22 11.24
CA ARG A 98 1.77 11.83 11.49
C ARG A 98 2.31 12.68 12.64
N TYR A 99 2.99 12.03 13.59
CA TYR A 99 3.68 12.68 14.70
C TYR A 99 5.17 12.36 14.63
N ALA A 100 6.02 13.39 14.63
CA ALA A 100 7.47 13.25 14.71
C ALA A 100 7.93 13.20 16.18
N PHE A 101 8.64 12.11 16.54
CA PHE A 101 9.21 11.89 17.87
C PHE A 101 10.64 12.40 17.98
#